data_AF-A0A7W3TY67-F1
#
_entry.id   AF-A0A7W3TY67-F1
#
_cell.length_a   1.000
_cell.length_b   1.000
_cell.length_c   1.000
_cell.angle_alpha   90.00
_cell.angle_beta   90.00
_cell.angle_gamma   90.00
#
_symmetry.space_group_name_H-M   'P 1'
#
loop_
_entity.id
_entity.type
_entity.pdbx_description
1 polymer ?
#
loop_
_entity_poly.entity_id
_entity_poly.type
_entity_poly.pdbx_seq_one_letter_code
_entity_poly.pdbx_strand_id
1 'polypeptide(L)' 'MLYPFLENVASELPAGSVIDYDAWSRHNGEVWLRQPRADGQYGYISCQNGITNEPYGTFSEQ' A
#
# COMPACT_ATOMS: atom_id res chain seq x y z
N MET A 1 14.01 -20.80 -22.07
CA MET A 1 13.12 -20.69 -20.89
C MET A 1 13.97 -20.13 -19.76
N LEU A 2 13.98 -18.80 -19.58
CA LEU A 2 14.81 -18.10 -18.60
C LEU A 2 13.86 -17.54 -17.55
N TYR A 3 14.03 -17.94 -16.28
CA TYR A 3 13.24 -17.42 -15.17
C TYR A 3 13.59 -15.95 -14.95
N PRO A 4 12.63 -15.00 -14.96
CA PRO A 4 12.98 -13.62 -14.63
C PRO A 4 13.31 -13.56 -13.13
N PHE A 5 14.56 -13.20 -12.89
CA PHE A 5 15.07 -12.32 -11.85
C PHE A 5 14.05 -11.99 -10.75
N LEU A 6 14.34 -12.48 -9.54
CA LEU A 6 13.74 -12.04 -8.28
C LEU A 6 14.00 -10.54 -8.10
N GLU A 7 13.22 -9.70 -8.75
CA GLU A 7 13.10 -8.31 -8.35
C GLU A 7 12.29 -8.30 -7.07
N ASN A 8 12.90 -7.76 -6.02
CA ASN A 8 12.23 -7.34 -4.80
C ASN A 8 11.27 -6.19 -5.18
N VAL A 9 10.16 -6.54 -5.84
CA VAL A 9 9.15 -5.60 -6.29
C VAL A 9 8.36 -5.17 -5.05
N ALA A 10 8.60 -3.93 -4.61
CA ALA A 10 7.54 -3.14 -4.00
C ALA A 10 6.44 -3.05 -5.07
N SER A 11 5.41 -3.88 -4.95
CA SER A 11 4.35 -3.98 -5.94
C SER A 11 3.53 -2.71 -5.93
N GLU A 12 3.61 -1.95 -7.01
CA GLU A 12 2.69 -0.84 -7.25
C GLU A 12 1.28 -1.41 -7.43
N LEU A 13 0.32 -0.87 -6.69
CA LEU A 13 -1.09 -1.23 -6.89
C LEU A 13 -1.59 -0.59 -8.19
N PRO A 14 -2.22 -1.37 -9.08
CA PRO A 14 -2.89 -0.79 -10.25
C PRO A 14 -3.92 0.25 -9.83
N ALA A 15 -4.01 1.34 -10.59
CA ALA A 15 -5.03 2.36 -10.37
C ALA A 15 -6.44 1.75 -10.40
N GLY A 16 -7.29 2.16 -9.44
CA GLY A 16 -8.65 1.62 -9.28
C GLY A 16 -8.73 0.35 -8.42
N SER A 17 -7.60 -0.16 -7.92
CA SER A 17 -7.61 -1.24 -6.93
C SER A 17 -8.26 -0.76 -5.63
N VAL A 18 -9.12 -1.60 -5.06
CA VAL A 18 -9.70 -1.39 -3.73
C VAL A 18 -8.98 -2.33 -2.76
N ILE A 19 -8.57 -1.79 -1.61
CA ILE A 19 -7.86 -2.55 -0.58
C ILE A 19 -8.58 -2.40 0.76
N ASP A 20 -8.62 -3.49 1.51
CA ASP A 20 -9.02 -3.48 2.91
C ASP A 20 -7.79 -3.32 3.79
N TYR A 21 -7.85 -2.42 4.75
CA TYR A 21 -6.77 -2.15 5.70
C TYR A 21 -7.32 -2.10 7.12
N ASP A 22 -6.50 -2.49 8.09
CA ASP A 22 -6.90 -2.56 9.51
C ASP A 22 -6.17 -1.53 10.39
N ALA A 23 -5.09 -0.93 9.88
CA ALA A 23 -4.30 0.06 10.58
C ALA A 23 -3.62 1.02 9.60
N TRP A 24 -3.18 2.16 10.11
CA TRP A 24 -2.38 3.13 9.37
C TRP A 24 -1.26 3.71 10.25
N SER A 25 -0.20 4.21 9.62
CA SER A 25 0.92 4.87 10.28
C SER A 25 1.44 6.01 9.40
N ARG A 26 2.01 7.05 10.02
CA ARG A 26 2.63 8.17 9.30
C ARG A 26 4.12 8.22 9.63
N HIS A 27 4.95 7.94 8.64
CA HIS A 27 6.40 8.00 8.76
C HIS A 27 7.05 8.14 7.38
N ASN A 28 8.33 8.50 7.35
CA ASN A 28 9.11 8.69 6.12
C ASN A 28 8.46 9.65 5.10
N GLY A 29 7.67 10.62 5.57
CA GLY A 29 7.02 11.60 4.70
C GLY A 29 5.75 11.09 4.00
N GLU A 30 5.24 9.91 4.35
CA GLU A 30 4.02 9.32 3.78
C GLU A 30 3.09 8.75 4.86
N VAL A 31 1.82 8.61 4.50
CA VAL A 31 0.84 7.83 5.26
C VAL A 31 0.75 6.45 4.64
N TRP A 32 0.93 5.43 5.48
CA TRP A 32 0.98 4.02 5.12
C TRP A 32 -0.23 3.30 5.68
N LEU A 33 -0.86 2.47 4.86
CA LEU A 33 -1.93 1.55 5.23
C LEU A 33 -1.37 0.15 5.40
N ARG A 34 -1.82 -0.55 6.44
CA ARG A 34 -1.50 -1.96 6.66
C ARG A 34 -2.62 -2.83 6.10
N GLN A 35 -2.28 -3.68 5.15
CA GLN A 35 -3.18 -4.67 4.57
C GLN A 35 -2.88 -6.05 5.19
N PRO A 36 -3.77 -6.60 6.03
CA PRO A 36 -3.69 -7.99 6.46
C PRO A 36 -3.83 -8.94 5.27
N ARG A 37 -3.02 -10.01 5.22
CA ARG A 37 -3.10 -11.06 4.21
C ARG A 37 -3.49 -12.39 4.83
N ALA A 38 -4.09 -13.27 4.02
CA ALA A 38 -4.60 -14.56 4.48
C ALA A 38 -3.54 -15.49 5.08
N ASP A 39 -2.26 -15.27 4.76
CA ASP A 39 -1.11 -16.00 5.28
C ASP A 39 -0.53 -15.41 6.58
N GLY A 40 -1.21 -14.42 7.18
CA GLY A 40 -0.76 -13.75 8.40
C GLY A 40 0.36 -12.73 8.16
N GLN A 41 0.75 -12.50 6.90
CA GLN A 41 1.68 -11.43 6.56
C GLN A 41 0.95 -10.09 6.41
N TYR A 42 1.73 -9.00 6.42
CA TYR A 42 1.21 -7.65 6.25
C TYR A 42 1.82 -7.01 5.00
N GLY A 43 0.96 -6.47 4.14
CA GLY A 43 1.34 -5.54 3.09
C GLY A 43 1.29 -4.10 3.62
N TYR A 44 2.17 -3.24 3.10
CA TYR A 44 2.17 -1.81 3.41
C TYR A 44 2.10 -1.00 2.13
N ILE A 45 1.15 -0.07 2.06
CA ILE A 45 0.85 0.72 0.87
C ILE A 45 0.79 2.19 1.27
N SER A 46 1.52 3.06 0.57
CA SER A 46 1.40 4.50 0.77
C SER A 46 0.11 5.02 0.12
N CYS A 47 -0.67 5.79 0.87
CA CYS A 47 -1.98 6.28 0.43
C CYS A 47 -2.08 7.79 0.32
N GLN A 48 -1.16 8.52 0.94
CA GLN A 48 -1.16 9.98 0.99
C GLN A 48 0.25 10.50 1.23
N ASN A 49 0.56 11.63 0.60
CA ASN A 49 1.75 12.40 0.91
C ASN A 49 1.66 12.96 2.35
N GLY A 50 2.56 12.51 3.22
CA GLY A 50 2.62 12.87 4.64
C GLY A 50 3.23 14.25 4.89
N ILE A 51 3.48 15.06 3.88
CA ILE A 51 3.94 16.46 3.98
C ILE A 51 2.86 17.40 3.45
N THR A 52 2.34 17.15 2.23
CA THR A 52 1.32 17.99 1.59
C THR A 52 -0.12 17.60 1.95
N ASN A 53 -0.32 16.42 2.54
CA ASN A 53 -1.61 15.78 2.77
C ASN A 53 -2.40 15.51 1.47
N GLU A 54 -1.73 15.47 0.33
CA GLU A 54 -2.35 15.10 -0.94
C GLU A 54 -2.60 13.58 -0.99
N PRO A 55 -3.87 13.14 -1.09
CA PRO A 55 -4.20 11.72 -1.14
C PRO A 55 -3.97 11.15 -2.55
N TYR A 56 -3.45 9.92 -2.63
CA TYR A 56 -3.24 9.19 -3.90
C TYR A 56 -4.48 8.40 -4.34
N GLY A 57 -5.55 8.44 -3.56
CA GLY A 57 -6.79 7.74 -3.82
C GLY A 57 -7.95 8.26 -2.97
N THR A 58 -9.06 7.54 -2.97
CA THR A 58 -10.25 7.86 -2.19
C THR A 58 -10.38 6.90 -1.02
N PHE A 59 -10.75 7.44 0.15
CA PHE A 59 -11.07 6.65 1.34
C PHE A 59 -12.58 6.56 1.48
N SER A 60 -13.08 5.35 1.70
CA SER A 60 -14.48 5.09 2.02
C SER A 60 -14.53 4.16 3.23
N GLU A 61 -15.35 4.50 4.22
CA GLU A 61 -15.72 3.55 5.26
C GLU A 61 -16.65 2.50 4.63
N GLN A 62 -16.37 1.21 4.88
CA GLN A 62 -17.29 0.12 4.53
C GLN A 62 -18.45 0.04 5.52
#